data_AF-A0A091CC37-F1
#
_entry.id   AF-A0A091CC37-F1
#
_cell.length_a   1.000
_cell.length_b   1.000
_cell.length_c   1.000
_cell.angle_alpha   90.00
_cell.angle_beta   90.00
_cell.angle_gamma   90.00
#
_symmetry.space_group_name_H-M   'P 1'
#
loop_
_entity.id
_entity.type
_entity.pdbx_description
1 polymer ?
#
loop_
_entity_poly.entity_id
_entity_poly.type
_entity_poly.pdbx_seq_one_letter_code
_entity_poly.pdbx_strand_id
1 'polypeptide(L)'
;MNIKIKNAYEKNLRNIDLDIPRNKFTVITGLSGSGKTTLLKDTLYLESQRQYLEAMNYQGTPKPKVDQIQNLSPAILIDQENRNDNPRSTLGTQTDLYTDLRMIFEKLHQRRCPNCQEIISASNAKEETEKT
;
A
#
# COMPACT_ATOMS: atom_id res chain seq x y z
N MET A 1 -5.44 1.95 26.32
CA MET A 1 -6.40 2.74 25.50
C MET A 1 -7.00 1.82 24.45
N ASN A 2 -8.30 1.90 24.22
CA ASN A 2 -9.02 1.07 23.23
C ASN A 2 -9.51 1.96 22.08
N ILE A 3 -9.66 1.39 20.88
CA ILE A 3 -10.40 2.01 19.78
C ILE A 3 -11.87 1.86 20.12
N LYS A 4 -12.57 2.98 20.29
CA LYS A 4 -13.99 2.98 20.66
C LYS A 4 -14.82 3.33 19.45
N ILE A 5 -15.79 2.49 19.13
CA ILE A 5 -16.73 2.67 18.02
C ILE A 5 -18.11 2.84 18.65
N LYS A 6 -18.79 3.94 18.29
CA LYS A 6 -20.14 4.22 18.74
C LYS A 6 -21.09 4.33 17.56
N ASN A 7 -22.16 3.55 17.66
CA ASN A 7 -23.26 3.50 16.73
C ASN A 7 -22.79 3.40 15.27
N ALA A 8 -22.14 2.29 14.91
CA ALA A 8 -21.80 2.02 13.51
C ALA A 8 -22.99 1.37 12.79
N TYR A 9 -23.42 1.97 11.68
CA TYR A 9 -24.58 1.56 10.88
C TYR A 9 -24.30 1.63 9.37
N GLU A 10 -23.04 1.47 8.98
CA GLU A 10 -22.62 1.34 7.58
C GLU A 10 -23.20 0.05 6.96
N LYS A 11 -23.73 0.15 5.74
CA LYS A 11 -24.43 -0.92 5.01
C LYS A 11 -25.41 -1.74 5.88
N ASN A 12 -25.02 -2.94 6.28
CA ASN A 12 -25.84 -3.89 7.02
C ASN A 12 -25.52 -3.97 8.53
N LEU A 13 -24.64 -3.09 9.03
CA LEU A 13 -24.38 -2.96 10.46
C LEU A 13 -25.63 -2.42 11.17
N ARG A 14 -25.96 -3.00 12.32
CA ARG A 14 -27.17 -2.68 13.08
C ARG A 14 -26.84 -1.87 14.34
N ASN A 15 -26.36 -0.64 14.14
CA ASN A 15 -26.12 0.32 15.23
C ASN A 15 -25.19 -0.26 16.31
N ILE A 16 -24.04 -0.80 15.90
CA ILE A 16 -23.16 -1.54 16.80
C ILE A 16 -22.22 -0.61 17.57
N ASP A 17 -22.01 -0.94 18.84
CA ASP A 17 -20.99 -0.36 19.71
C ASP A 17 -19.89 -1.40 19.97
N LEU A 18 -18.63 -1.00 19.86
CA LEU A 18 -17.50 -1.92 20.04
C LEU A 18 -16.28 -1.20 20.62
N ASP A 19 -15.61 -1.86 21.56
CA ASP A 19 -14.29 -1.46 22.04
C ASP A 19 -13.23 -2.48 21.59
N ILE A 20 -12.32 -2.06 20.72
CA ILE A 20 -11.21 -2.90 20.23
C ILE A 20 -9.94 -2.58 21.05
N PRO A 21 -9.30 -3.58 21.69
CA PRO A 21 -8.08 -3.34 22.45
C PRO A 21 -6.92 -2.95 21.53
N ARG A 22 -6.23 -1.83 21.82
CA ARG A 22 -5.04 -1.44 21.07
C ARG A 22 -3.84 -2.31 21.46
N ASN A 23 -2.87 -2.40 20.53
CA ASN A 23 -1.62 -3.15 20.71
C ASN A 23 -1.87 -4.64 21.03
N LYS A 24 -2.97 -5.18 20.50
CA LYS A 24 -3.34 -6.58 20.60
C LYS A 24 -3.68 -7.10 19.22
N PHE A 25 -3.37 -8.39 19.01
CA PHE A 25 -3.82 -9.10 17.83
C PHE A 25 -5.31 -9.44 18.00
N THR A 26 -6.17 -8.61 17.41
CA THR A 26 -7.63 -8.78 17.49
C THR A 26 -8.13 -9.47 16.22
N VAL A 27 -8.90 -10.53 16.39
CA VAL A 27 -9.54 -11.26 15.29
C VAL A 27 -11.04 -11.02 15.33
N ILE A 28 -11.62 -10.59 14.21
CA ILE A 28 -13.08 -10.46 14.06
C ILE A 28 -13.59 -11.68 13.28
N THR A 29 -14.48 -12.45 13.89
CA THR A 29 -15.02 -13.70 13.35
C THR A 29 -16.54 -13.61 13.16
N GLY A 30 -17.13 -14.58 12.45
CA GLY A 30 -18.57 -14.64 12.20
C GLY A 30 -18.93 -15.19 10.81
N LEU A 31 -20.20 -15.52 10.60
CA LEU A 31 -20.73 -16.07 9.34
C LEU A 31 -20.56 -15.11 8.15
N SER A 32 -20.50 -15.63 6.92
CA SER A 32 -20.50 -14.79 5.72
C SER A 32 -21.69 -13.81 5.74
N GLY A 33 -21.48 -12.58 5.30
CA GLY A 33 -22.51 -11.53 5.34
C GLY A 33 -22.77 -10.90 6.71
N SER A 34 -22.10 -11.32 7.79
CA SER A 34 -22.34 -10.76 9.14
C SER A 34 -21.86 -9.30 9.34
N GLY A 35 -21.31 -8.64 8.31
CA GLY A 35 -20.83 -7.26 8.39
C GLY A 35 -19.36 -7.09 8.80
N LYS A 36 -18.55 -8.16 8.85
CA LYS A 36 -17.10 -8.08 9.19
C LYS A 36 -16.33 -7.17 8.24
N THR A 37 -16.48 -7.41 6.94
CA THR A 37 -15.83 -6.60 5.91
C THR A 37 -16.33 -5.16 5.95
N THR A 38 -17.63 -4.96 6.17
CA THR A 38 -18.24 -3.64 6.36
C THR A 38 -17.61 -2.89 7.53
N LEU A 39 -17.44 -3.55 8.67
CA LEU A 39 -16.82 -2.95 9.85
C LEU A 39 -15.33 -2.62 9.61
N LEU A 40 -14.57 -3.57 9.05
CA LEU A 40 -13.12 -3.44 8.89
C LEU A 40 -12.73 -2.50 7.72
N LYS A 41 -13.25 -2.77 6.51
CA LYS A 41 -12.92 -2.02 5.30
C LYS A 41 -13.75 -0.74 5.19
N ASP A 42 -15.08 -0.87 5.18
CA ASP A 42 -15.98 0.25 4.87
C ASP A 42 -16.20 1.22 6.04
N THR A 43 -15.82 0.86 7.27
CA THR A 43 -16.00 1.73 8.44
C THR A 43 -14.65 2.15 9.01
N LEU A 44 -13.88 1.21 9.56
CA LEU A 44 -12.64 1.54 10.28
C LEU A 44 -11.53 2.03 9.35
N TYR A 45 -11.27 1.32 8.26
CA TYR A 45 -10.24 1.71 7.30
C TYR A 45 -10.60 3.02 6.57
N LEU A 46 -11.84 3.16 6.07
CA LEU A 46 -12.27 4.41 5.43
C LEU A 46 -12.21 5.61 6.39
N GLU A 47 -12.64 5.46 7.64
CA GLU A 47 -12.54 6.55 8.61
C GLU A 47 -11.07 6.91 8.90
N SER A 48 -10.21 5.90 9.02
CA SER A 48 -8.78 6.14 9.22
C SER A 48 -8.15 6.85 8.02
N GLN A 49 -8.50 6.45 6.80
CA GLN A 49 -7.98 7.05 5.58
C GLN A 49 -8.48 8.49 5.45
N ARG A 50 -9.76 8.75 5.74
CA ARG A 50 -10.35 10.09 5.78
C ARG A 50 -9.62 11.00 6.74
N GLN A 51 -9.44 10.59 8.00
CA GLN A 51 -8.75 11.41 9.02
C GLN A 51 -7.29 11.70 8.62
N TYR A 52 -6.61 10.72 8.03
CA TYR A 52 -5.24 10.91 7.54
C TYR A 52 -5.16 11.91 6.37
N LEU A 53 -6.07 11.80 5.41
CA LEU A 53 -6.15 12.71 4.26
C LEU A 53 -6.55 14.13 4.67
N GLU A 54 -7.47 14.27 5.61
CA GLU A 54 -7.86 15.57 6.17
C GLU A 54 -6.70 16.27 6.88
N ALA A 55 -5.85 15.51 7.59
CA ALA A 55 -4.62 16.05 8.16
C ALA A 55 -3.62 16.55 7.10
N MET A 56 -3.78 16.12 5.84
CA MET A 56 -3.01 16.56 4.68
C MET A 56 -3.75 17.60 3.82
N ASN A 57 -4.84 18.20 4.33
CA ASN A 57 -5.69 19.18 3.62
C ASN A 57 -6.41 18.64 2.37
N TYR A 58 -6.58 17.32 2.26
CA TYR A 58 -7.44 16.74 1.23
C TYR A 58 -8.90 16.70 1.71
N GLN A 59 -9.82 17.08 0.84
CA GLN A 59 -11.27 17.08 1.10
C GLN A 59 -11.99 16.11 0.17
N GLY A 60 -13.25 15.80 0.48
CA GLY A 60 -14.13 15.00 -0.37
C GLY A 60 -14.05 13.49 -0.16
N THR A 61 -13.30 13.02 0.84
CA THR A 61 -13.30 11.60 1.20
C THR A 61 -14.63 11.24 1.87
N PRO A 62 -15.33 10.18 1.42
CA PRO A 62 -16.60 9.76 2.01
C PRO A 62 -16.45 9.45 3.49
N LYS A 63 -17.32 10.03 4.32
CA LYS A 63 -17.41 9.68 5.74
C LYS A 63 -18.28 8.44 5.91
N PRO A 64 -17.79 7.38 6.59
CA PRO A 64 -18.61 6.21 6.88
C PRO A 64 -19.73 6.55 7.88
N LYS A 65 -20.80 5.77 7.83
CA LYS A 65 -21.98 5.88 8.70
C LYS A 65 -21.68 5.34 10.10
N VAL A 66 -21.14 6.21 10.93
CA VAL A 66 -20.83 5.97 12.34
C VAL A 66 -20.91 7.29 13.11
N ASP A 67 -21.45 7.26 14.32
CA ASP A 67 -21.56 8.48 15.13
C ASP A 67 -20.19 8.95 15.61
N GLN A 68 -19.38 8.02 16.14
CA GLN A 68 -18.08 8.36 16.67
C GLN A 68 -17.10 7.18 16.62
N ILE A 69 -15.86 7.48 16.23
CA ILE A 69 -14.72 6.60 16.44
C ILE A 69 -13.63 7.36 17.19
N GLN A 70 -13.14 6.81 18.30
CA GLN A 70 -12.08 7.41 19.12
C GLN A 70 -10.83 6.53 19.13
N ASN A 71 -9.67 7.17 19.29
CA ASN A 71 -8.35 6.52 19.38
C ASN A 71 -8.01 5.64 18.18
N LEU A 72 -8.58 5.93 17.00
CA LEU A 72 -8.20 5.28 15.75
C LEU A 72 -6.77 5.71 15.38
N SER A 73 -6.01 4.80 14.78
CA SER A 73 -4.67 5.10 14.26
C SER A 73 -4.72 5.03 12.73
N PRO A 74 -3.79 5.68 12.02
CA PRO A 74 -3.60 5.45 10.60
C PRO A 74 -3.53 3.95 10.31
N ALA A 75 -4.40 3.48 9.43
CA ALA A 75 -4.61 2.07 9.13
C ALA A 75 -4.07 1.73 7.74
N ILE A 76 -3.49 0.54 7.63
CA ILE A 76 -3.07 -0.07 6.37
C ILE A 76 -4.01 -1.25 6.12
N LEU A 77 -4.66 -1.27 4.96
CA LEU A 77 -5.47 -2.41 4.53
C LEU A 77 -4.60 -3.38 3.73
N ILE A 78 -4.54 -4.61 4.18
CA ILE A 78 -3.90 -5.71 3.46
C ILE A 78 -5.01 -6.71 3.08
N ASP A 79 -5.30 -6.81 1.79
CA ASP A 79 -6.29 -7.74 1.24
C ASP A 79 -5.76 -8.50 0.01
N GLN A 80 -6.59 -9.38 -0.54
CA GLN A 80 -6.24 -10.26 -1.66
C GLN A 80 -6.76 -9.76 -3.01
N GLU A 81 -7.41 -8.60 -3.08
CA GLU A 81 -8.14 -8.17 -4.30
C GLU A 81 -7.20 -7.67 -5.40
N ASN A 82 -6.01 -7.18 -5.03
CA ASN A 82 -5.07 -6.56 -5.97
C ASN A 82 -4.09 -7.57 -6.56
N ARG A 83 -4.55 -8.43 -7.49
CA ARG A 83 -3.64 -9.20 -8.34
C ARG A 83 -3.13 -8.29 -9.46
N ASN A 84 -1.82 -8.03 -9.47
CA ASN A 84 -1.20 -7.29 -10.56
C ASN A 84 -0.94 -8.25 -11.75
N ASP A 85 -1.74 -8.12 -12.80
CA ASP A 85 -1.66 -8.94 -14.01
C ASP A 85 -0.75 -8.34 -15.09
N ASN A 86 -0.03 -7.25 -14.80
CA ASN A 86 0.90 -6.66 -15.75
C ASN A 86 2.09 -7.61 -15.97
N PRO A 87 2.33 -8.11 -17.19
CA PRO A 87 3.40 -9.09 -17.47
C PRO A 87 4.82 -8.55 -17.21
N ARG A 88 4.99 -7.23 -17.09
CA ARG A 88 6.28 -6.61 -16.73
C ARG A 88 6.50 -6.47 -15.22
N SER A 89 5.47 -6.75 -14.42
CA SER A 89 5.56 -6.71 -12.97
C SER A 89 6.04 -8.07 -12.43
N THR A 90 7.07 -8.04 -11.61
CA THR A 90 7.65 -9.20 -10.94
C THR A 90 7.68 -8.95 -9.43
N LEU A 91 8.03 -9.97 -8.63
CA LEU A 91 8.27 -9.79 -7.19
C LEU A 91 9.30 -8.68 -6.94
N GLY A 92 10.36 -8.62 -7.76
CA GLY A 92 11.42 -7.62 -7.62
C GLY A 92 10.92 -6.19 -7.85
N THR A 93 9.97 -5.98 -8.76
CA THR A 93 9.39 -4.64 -8.98
C THR A 93 8.33 -4.29 -7.94
N GLN A 94 7.61 -5.27 -7.40
CA GLN A 94 6.57 -5.03 -6.37
C GLN A 94 7.16 -4.70 -5.00
N THR A 95 8.35 -5.20 -4.71
CA THR A 95 9.05 -5.02 -3.43
C THR A 95 10.14 -3.95 -3.49
N ASP A 96 10.25 -3.24 -4.63
CA ASP A 96 11.34 -2.31 -4.96
C ASP A 96 12.77 -2.88 -4.96
N LEU A 97 12.95 -4.17 -4.66
CA LEU A 97 14.24 -4.86 -4.73
C LEU A 97 14.94 -4.69 -6.09
N TYR A 98 14.19 -4.69 -7.19
CA TYR A 98 14.76 -4.48 -8.52
C TYR A 98 15.34 -3.07 -8.68
N THR A 99 14.74 -2.05 -8.06
CA THR A 99 15.24 -0.67 -8.07
C THR A 99 16.57 -0.59 -7.31
N ASP A 100 16.64 -1.20 -6.12
CA ASP A 100 17.88 -1.25 -5.34
C ASP A 100 18.99 -1.99 -6.08
N LEU A 101 18.66 -3.15 -6.66
CA LEU A 101 19.60 -3.92 -7.48
C LEU A 101 20.10 -3.09 -8.67
N ARG A 102 19.24 -2.33 -9.36
CA ARG A 102 19.68 -1.45 -10.46
C ARG A 102 20.71 -0.43 -9.99
N MET A 103 20.52 0.19 -8.83
CA MET A 103 21.51 1.12 -8.27
C MET A 103 22.84 0.42 -7.98
N ILE A 104 22.80 -0.78 -7.40
CA ILE A 104 23.99 -1.59 -7.12
C ILE A 104 24.73 -1.93 -8.42
N PHE A 105 24.02 -2.42 -9.44
CA PHE A 105 24.62 -2.74 -10.74
C PHE A 105 25.14 -1.49 -11.45
N GLU A 106 24.46 -0.35 -11.37
CA GLU A 106 24.96 0.89 -11.97
C GLU A 106 26.30 1.32 -11.36
N LYS A 107 26.43 1.23 -10.02
CA LYS A 107 27.61 1.74 -9.31
C LYS A 107 28.78 0.76 -9.24
N LEU A 108 28.49 -0.54 -9.10
CA LEU A 108 29.51 -1.56 -8.79
C LEU A 108 29.82 -2.51 -9.95
N HIS A 109 28.93 -2.63 -10.95
CA HIS A 109 29.15 -3.60 -12.02
C HIS A 109 30.14 -3.08 -13.07
N GLN A 110 31.12 -3.91 -13.40
CA GLN A 110 32.00 -3.67 -14.54
C GLN A 110 31.35 -4.19 -15.83
N ARG A 111 31.01 -3.27 -16.75
CA ARG A 111 30.38 -3.62 -18.03
C ARG A 111 31.36 -4.35 -18.94
N ARG A 112 30.94 -5.50 -19.48
CA ARG A 112 31.69 -6.27 -20.49
C ARG A 112 30.89 -6.36 -21.79
N CYS A 113 31.57 -6.28 -22.92
CA CYS A 113 30.94 -6.49 -24.22
C CYS A 113 30.46 -7.94 -24.35
N PRO A 114 29.18 -8.21 -24.70
CA PRO A 114 28.69 -9.58 -24.81
C PRO A 114 29.36 -10.39 -25.94
N ASN A 115 29.90 -9.73 -26.97
CA ASN A 115 30.55 -10.39 -28.10
C ASN A 115 32.04 -10.68 -27.86
N CYS A 116 32.84 -9.67 -27.50
CA CYS A 116 34.30 -9.80 -27.33
C CYS A 116 34.77 -9.91 -25.87
N GLN A 117 33.87 -9.76 -24.89
CA GLN A 117 34.14 -9.83 -23.44
C GLN A 117 35.09 -8.75 -22.89
N GLU A 118 35.51 -7.78 -23.71
CA GLU A 118 36.32 -6.65 -23.27
C GLU A 118 35.54 -5.72 -22.33
N ILE A 119 36.27 -5.09 -21.41
CA ILE A 119 35.73 -4.13 -20.46
C ILE A 119 35.37 -2.84 -21.20
N ILE A 120 34.10 -2.44 -21.09
CA ILE A 120 33.63 -1.18 -21.64
C ILE A 120 34.01 -0.07 -20.66
N SER A 121 34.89 0.82 -21.09
CA SER A 121 35.24 2.04 -20.36
C SER A 121 34.71 3.27 -21.09
N ALA A 122 34.13 4.21 -20.34
CA ALA A 122 33.71 5.50 -20.90
C ALA A 122 34.88 6.27 -21.54
N SER A 123 36.11 6.09 -21.04
CA SER A 123 37.32 6.69 -21.63
C SER A 123 37.61 6.24 -23.06
N ASN A 124 37.08 5.08 -23.47
CA ASN A 124 37.37 4.50 -24.78
C ASN A 124 36.25 4.79 -25.79
N ALA A 125 35.17 5.46 -25.37
CA ALA A 125 34.07 5.82 -26.24
C ALA A 125 34.49 6.95 -27.20
N LYS A 126 34.45 6.67 -28.50
CA LYS A 126 34.60 7.69 -29.55
C LYS A 126 33.21 8.12 -30.00
N GLU A 127 32.93 9.41 -29.97
CA GLU A 127 31.73 9.97 -30.59
C GLU A 127 31.94 10.07 -32.10
N GLU A 128 31.16 9.32 -32.86
CA GLU A 128 31.08 9.45 -34.31
C GLU A 128 29.71 10.05 -34.66
N THR A 129 29.69 11.32 -35.09
CA THR A 129 28.50 11.95 -35.65
C THR A 129 28.45 11.67 -37.15
N GLU A 130 27.56 10.79 -37.58
CA GLU A 130 27.17 10.73 -38.99
C GLU A 130 26.44 12.04 -39.35
N LYS A 131 27.02 12.83 -40.25
CA LYS A 131 26.33 13.98 -40.84
C LYS A 131 25.29 13.44 -41.81
N THR A 132 24.02 13.56 -41.44
CA THR A 132 22.89 13.38 -42.36
C THR A 132 22.85 14.46 -43.43
#